data_AF-A0A4U3AKI7-F1
#
_entry.id   AF-A0A4U3AKI7-F1
#
_cell.length_a   1.000
_cell.length_b   1.000
_cell.length_c   1.000
_cell.angle_alpha   90.00
_cell.angle_beta   90.00
_cell.angle_gamma   90.00
#
_symmetry.space_group_name_H-M   'P 1'
#
loop_
_entity.id
_entity.type
_entity.pdbx_description
1 polymer ?
#
loop_
_entity_poly.entity_id
_entity_poly.type
_entity_poly.pdbx_seq_one_letter_code
_entity_poly.pdbx_strand_id
1 'polypeptide(L)'
;EKEVDVNRKDEIGTLATNFQKMTKSIKELDEMRQEFVSNVSHEFQSPLSSIQGFSKTLQTEKMSEEERNHYLQIIEGESKRMSSLCKQLLTLASLDKEEKVLQIKEFSLQKQIKDVIFMLEWKWREKDIAVEFDVPDITIQGDE
;
A
#
# COMPACT_ATOMS: atom_id res chain seq x y z
N GLU A 1 27.63 -17.40 -21.62
CA GLU A 1 27.89 -18.42 -20.58
C GLU A 1 27.75 -19.83 -21.15
N LYS A 2 28.24 -20.86 -20.44
CA LYS A 2 27.82 -22.25 -20.71
C LYS A 2 26.47 -22.47 -20.05
N GLU A 3 25.43 -22.71 -20.84
CA GLU A 3 24.14 -23.17 -20.33
C GLU A 3 24.32 -24.54 -19.67
N VAL A 4 23.87 -24.66 -18.42
CA VAL A 4 23.84 -25.93 -17.70
C VAL A 4 22.66 -26.73 -18.23
N ASP A 5 22.91 -27.93 -18.74
CA ASP A 5 21.85 -28.81 -19.25
C ASP A 5 20.95 -29.28 -18.10
N VAL A 6 19.73 -28.73 -18.06
CA VAL A 6 18.74 -28.93 -16.99
C VAL A 6 17.92 -30.21 -17.20
N ASN A 7 18.04 -30.89 -18.35
CA ASN A 7 17.28 -32.11 -18.66
C ASN A 7 17.94 -33.39 -18.12
N ARG A 8 18.98 -33.27 -17.31
CA ARG A 8 19.64 -34.41 -16.67
C ARG A 8 18.77 -34.96 -15.55
N LYS A 9 18.66 -36.29 -15.46
CA LYS A 9 17.91 -37.00 -14.41
C LYS A 9 18.79 -37.44 -13.23
N ASP A 10 19.95 -36.82 -13.06
CA ASP A 10 20.92 -37.09 -11.97
C ASP A 10 20.86 -36.01 -10.88
N GLU A 11 21.68 -36.16 -9.83
CA GLU A 11 21.75 -35.17 -8.74
C GLU A 11 22.19 -33.79 -9.24
N ILE A 12 22.97 -33.73 -10.32
CA ILE A 12 23.41 -32.49 -10.96
C ILE A 12 22.26 -31.78 -11.66
N GLY A 13 21.38 -32.52 -12.35
CA GLY A 13 20.14 -31.96 -12.93
C GLY A 13 19.17 -31.44 -11.87
N THR A 14 19.07 -32.13 -10.74
CA THR A 14 18.27 -31.68 -9.58
C THR A 14 18.84 -30.38 -8.98
N LEU A 15 20.16 -30.31 -8.81
CA LEU A 15 20.84 -29.09 -8.35
C LEU A 15 20.67 -27.93 -9.34
N ALA A 16 20.82 -28.19 -10.65
CA ALA A 16 20.64 -27.19 -11.70
C ALA A 16 19.21 -26.62 -11.70
N THR A 17 18.19 -27.48 -11.56
CA THR A 17 16.78 -27.07 -11.47
C THR A 17 16.53 -26.19 -10.24
N ASN A 18 17.05 -26.59 -9.07
CA ASN A 18 16.93 -25.82 -7.84
C ASN A 18 17.65 -24.48 -7.93
N PHE A 19 18.84 -24.44 -8.54
CA PHE A 19 19.59 -23.22 -8.76
C PHE A 19 18.88 -22.27 -9.72
N GLN A 20 18.28 -22.80 -10.79
CA GLN A 20 17.49 -22.02 -11.73
C GLN A 20 16.23 -21.45 -11.06
N LYS A 21 15.56 -22.23 -10.21
CA LYS A 21 14.42 -21.76 -9.40
C LYS A 21 14.84 -20.63 -8.46
N MET A 22 15.96 -20.79 -7.74
CA MET A 22 16.49 -19.75 -6.86
C MET A 22 16.84 -18.47 -7.63
N THR A 23 17.50 -18.61 -8.79
CA THR A 23 17.88 -17.48 -9.66
C THR A 23 16.64 -16.75 -10.17
N LYS A 24 15.59 -17.48 -10.56
CA LYS A 24 14.30 -16.90 -10.97
C LYS A 24 13.66 -16.12 -9.83
N SER A 25 13.59 -16.71 -8.63
CA SER A 25 13.02 -16.04 -7.46
C SER A 25 13.78 -14.78 -7.06
N ILE A 26 15.12 -14.80 -7.14
CA ILE A 26 15.94 -13.60 -6.89
C ILE A 26 15.64 -12.51 -7.93
N LYS A 27 15.54 -12.87 -9.21
CA LYS A 27 15.21 -11.93 -10.28
C LYS A 27 13.83 -11.31 -10.10
N GLU A 28 12.83 -12.12 -9.76
CA GLU A 28 11.47 -11.65 -9.46
C GLU A 28 11.46 -10.69 -8.26
N LEU A 29 12.21 -10.98 -7.19
CA LEU A 29 12.36 -10.10 -6.04
C LEU A 29 13.01 -8.75 -6.41
N ASP A 30 14.04 -8.77 -7.25
CA ASP A 30 14.70 -7.54 -7.70
C ASP A 30 13.77 -6.69 -8.60
N GLU A 31 13.03 -7.34 -9.50
CA GLU A 31 12.02 -6.66 -10.35
C GLU A 31 10.93 -6.00 -9.49
N MET A 32 10.37 -6.72 -8.52
CA MET A 32 9.37 -6.17 -7.59
C MET A 32 9.94 -4.99 -6.78
N ARG A 33 11.19 -5.08 -6.33
CA ARG A 33 11.86 -4.00 -5.61
C ARG A 33 12.02 -2.76 -6.48
N GLN A 34 12.44 -2.92 -7.74
CA GLN A 34 12.61 -1.81 -8.68
C GLN A 34 11.27 -1.13 -8.98
N GLU A 35 10.22 -1.92 -9.22
CA GLU A 35 8.87 -1.41 -9.44
C GLU A 35 8.37 -0.62 -8.21
N PHE A 36 8.55 -1.16 -7.01
CA PHE A 36 8.18 -0.48 -5.77
C PHE A 36 8.88 0.88 -5.62
N VAL A 37 10.20 0.93 -5.80
CA VAL A 37 10.97 2.18 -5.70
C VAL A 37 10.50 3.20 -6.75
N SER A 38 10.24 2.75 -7.97
CA SER A 38 9.73 3.60 -9.05
C SER A 38 8.37 4.21 -8.68
N ASN A 39 7.42 3.36 -8.27
CA ASN A 39 6.06 3.77 -7.93
C ASN A 39 6.05 4.77 -6.76
N VAL A 40 6.82 4.49 -5.70
CA VAL A 40 6.96 5.41 -4.56
C VAL A 40 7.57 6.74 -5.00
N SER A 41 8.60 6.71 -5.85
CA SER A 41 9.24 7.95 -6.33
C SER A 41 8.26 8.83 -7.11
N HIS A 42 7.46 8.23 -8.00
CA HIS A 42 6.45 8.96 -8.76
C HIS A 42 5.35 9.57 -7.88
N GLU A 43 4.82 8.80 -6.92
CA GLU A 43 3.78 9.26 -5.99
C GLU A 43 4.27 10.38 -5.06
N PHE A 44 5.57 10.46 -4.78
CA PHE A 44 6.18 11.56 -4.01
C PHE A 44 6.52 12.77 -4.88
N GLN A 45 6.89 12.57 -6.14
CA GLN A 45 7.32 13.65 -7.02
C GLN A 45 6.19 14.63 -7.33
N SER A 46 4.97 14.14 -7.52
CA SER A 46 3.78 14.97 -7.78
C SER A 46 3.47 15.96 -6.64
N PRO A 47 3.23 15.52 -5.39
CA PRO A 47 2.93 16.43 -4.28
C PRO A 47 4.11 17.38 -3.99
N LEU A 48 5.35 16.89 -4.09
CA LEU A 48 6.54 17.72 -3.87
C LEU A 48 6.66 18.85 -4.92
N SER A 49 6.39 18.55 -6.19
CA SER A 49 6.42 19.54 -7.27
C SER A 49 5.34 20.61 -7.06
N SER A 50 4.14 20.22 -6.65
CA SER A 50 3.06 21.15 -6.29
C SER A 50 3.46 22.07 -5.13
N ILE A 51 4.00 21.51 -4.04
CA ILE A 51 4.46 22.28 -2.88
C ILE A 51 5.52 23.31 -3.31
N GLN A 52 6.50 22.89 -4.10
CA GLN A 52 7.56 23.78 -4.60
C GLN A 52 7.00 24.88 -5.52
N GLY A 53 6.08 24.52 -6.42
CA GLY A 53 5.43 25.47 -7.33
C GLY A 53 4.68 26.56 -6.59
N PHE A 54 3.74 26.18 -5.72
CA PHE A 54 2.95 27.14 -4.94
C PHE A 54 3.79 27.92 -3.94
N SER A 55 4.80 27.30 -3.33
CA SER A 55 5.73 28.02 -2.45
C SER A 55 6.52 29.08 -3.22
N LYS A 56 6.88 28.84 -4.49
CA LYS A 56 7.56 29.82 -5.33
C LYS A 56 6.62 30.97 -5.70
N THR A 57 5.40 30.65 -6.13
CA THR A 57 4.36 31.65 -6.43
C THR A 57 4.10 32.58 -5.24
N LEU A 58 4.00 32.03 -4.02
CA LEU A 58 3.83 32.78 -2.78
C LEU A 58 4.98 33.75 -2.46
N GLN A 59 6.19 33.51 -2.98
CA GLN A 59 7.36 34.37 -2.76
C GLN A 59 7.46 35.49 -3.79
N THR A 60 6.98 35.28 -5.02
CA THR A 60 7.27 36.15 -6.16
C THR A 60 6.11 37.04 -6.58
N GLU A 61 4.87 36.63 -6.31
CA GLU A 61 3.68 37.31 -6.86
C GLU A 61 2.97 38.16 -5.80
N LYS A 62 2.55 39.36 -6.21
CA LYS A 62 1.55 40.12 -5.44
C LYS A 62 0.20 39.49 -5.70
N MET A 63 -0.44 39.03 -4.63
CA MET A 63 -1.73 38.35 -4.66
C MET A 63 -2.60 38.85 -3.51
N SER A 64 -3.90 38.61 -3.62
CA SER A 64 -4.86 38.85 -2.54
C SER A 64 -4.63 37.91 -1.35
N GLU A 65 -5.17 38.27 -0.19
CA GLU A 65 -5.21 37.39 0.98
C GLU A 65 -5.94 36.06 0.70
N GLU A 66 -6.98 36.10 -0.13
CA GLU A 66 -7.77 34.92 -0.51
C GLU A 66 -6.95 33.94 -1.35
N GLU A 67 -6.25 34.41 -2.37
CA GLU A 67 -5.35 33.59 -3.20
C GLU A 67 -4.19 33.02 -2.37
N ARG A 68 -3.63 33.83 -1.47
CA ARG A 68 -2.57 33.40 -0.55
C ARG A 68 -3.03 32.25 0.34
N ASN A 69 -4.22 32.37 0.93
CA ASN A 69 -4.80 31.34 1.78
C ASN A 69 -5.12 30.08 0.98
N HIS A 70 -5.60 30.21 -0.26
CA HIS A 70 -5.84 29.07 -1.15
C HIS A 70 -4.56 28.28 -1.43
N TYR A 71 -3.45 28.95 -1.80
CA TYR A 71 -2.18 28.27 -2.04
C TYR A 71 -1.59 27.62 -0.79
N LEU A 72 -1.72 28.27 0.38
CA LEU A 72 -1.31 27.68 1.66
C LEU A 72 -2.11 26.41 1.98
N GLN A 73 -3.42 26.39 1.71
CA GLN A 73 -4.25 25.19 1.87
C GLN A 73 -3.81 24.05 0.94
N ILE A 74 -3.44 24.34 -0.31
CA ILE A 74 -2.93 23.32 -1.22
C ILE A 74 -1.61 22.74 -0.69
N ILE A 75 -0.67 23.59 -0.27
CA ILE A 75 0.61 23.14 0.32
C ILE A 75 0.38 22.25 1.55
N GLU A 76 -0.56 22.63 2.42
CA GLU A 76 -0.92 21.84 3.59
C GLU A 76 -1.53 20.48 3.18
N GLY A 77 -2.42 20.47 2.19
CA GLY A 77 -3.03 19.26 1.65
C GLY A 77 -2.01 18.27 1.09
N GLU A 78 -1.09 18.75 0.25
CA GLU A 78 -0.02 17.91 -0.32
C GLU A 78 0.95 17.41 0.75
N SER A 79 1.25 18.23 1.76
CA SER A 79 2.08 17.83 2.90
C SER A 79 1.42 16.70 3.71
N LYS A 80 0.11 16.79 3.95
CA LYS A 80 -0.68 15.72 4.60
C LYS A 80 -0.70 14.45 3.75
N ARG A 81 -0.85 14.57 2.43
CA ARG A 81 -0.81 13.44 1.49
C ARG A 81 0.54 12.71 1.56
N MET A 82 1.66 13.45 1.50
CA MET A 82 3.00 12.86 1.64
C MET A 82 3.19 12.16 2.99
N SER A 83 2.70 12.76 4.08
CA SER A 83 2.74 12.13 5.41
C SER A 83 1.96 10.81 5.44
N SER A 84 0.78 10.76 4.82
CA SER A 84 -0.01 9.52 4.70
C SER A 84 0.73 8.45 3.90
N LEU A 85 1.34 8.80 2.77
CA LEU A 85 2.14 7.87 1.96
C LEU A 85 3.30 7.29 2.79
N CYS A 86 4.03 8.14 3.53
CA CYS A 86 5.10 7.70 4.41
C CYS A 86 4.61 6.70 5.49
N LYS A 87 3.45 6.96 6.11
CA LYS A 87 2.84 6.04 7.08
C LYS A 87 2.47 4.69 6.46
N GLN A 88 1.93 4.69 5.24
CA GLN A 88 1.61 3.45 4.53
C GLN A 88 2.86 2.63 4.26
N LEU A 89 3.96 3.27 3.83
CA LEU A 89 5.25 2.60 3.60
C LEU A 89 5.83 2.01 4.89
N LEU A 90 5.79 2.74 6.00
CA LEU A 90 6.24 2.24 7.30
C LEU A 90 5.37 1.07 7.79
N THR A 91 4.07 1.11 7.53
CA THR A 91 3.14 0.01 7.88
C THR A 91 3.48 -1.25 7.09
N LEU A 92 3.65 -1.13 5.77
CA LEU A 92 4.11 -2.22 4.90
C LEU A 92 5.44 -2.82 5.38
N ALA A 93 6.44 -1.98 5.64
CA ALA A 93 7.74 -2.41 6.12
C ALA A 93 7.70 -3.08 7.51
N SER A 94 6.67 -2.79 8.32
CA SER A 94 6.45 -3.42 9.61
C SER A 94 5.74 -4.77 9.48
N LEU A 95 4.81 -4.90 8.52
CA LEU A 95 4.14 -6.16 8.20
C LEU A 95 5.11 -7.22 7.67
N ASP A 96 6.13 -6.84 6.90
CA ASP A 96 7.17 -7.76 6.41
C ASP A 96 8.09 -8.30 7.52
N LYS A 97 8.13 -7.65 8.69
CA LYS A 97 9.01 -8.04 9.82
C LYS A 97 8.31 -8.91 10.86
N GLU A 98 6.98 -8.90 10.89
CA GLU A 98 6.23 -9.75 11.81
C GLU A 98 5.85 -11.04 11.10
N GLU A 99 6.51 -12.15 11.44
CA GLU A 99 5.83 -13.44 11.47
C GLU A 99 4.71 -13.33 12.51
N LYS A 100 3.59 -12.69 12.15
CA LYS A 100 2.41 -12.71 13.00
C LYS A 100 2.00 -14.15 13.12
N VAL A 101 2.17 -14.71 14.32
CA VAL A 101 1.55 -15.98 14.69
C VAL A 101 0.05 -15.74 14.64
N LEU A 102 -0.57 -16.15 13.53
CA LEU A 102 -2.01 -16.01 13.32
C LEU A 102 -2.73 -16.70 14.48
N GLN A 103 -3.59 -15.96 15.18
CA GLN A 103 -4.41 -16.53 16.25
C GLN A 103 -5.71 -17.04 15.65
N ILE A 104 -5.64 -18.23 15.06
CA ILE A 104 -6.81 -18.88 14.46
C ILE A 104 -7.83 -19.20 15.57
N LYS A 105 -8.97 -18.51 15.52
CA LYS A 105 -10.14 -18.74 16.37
C LYS A 105 -11.40 -18.85 15.51
N GLU A 106 -12.42 -19.42 16.10
CA GLU A 106 -13.75 -19.51 15.50
C GLU A 106 -14.54 -18.23 15.83
N PHE A 107 -15.04 -17.54 14.81
CA PHE A 107 -15.77 -16.27 14.99
C PHE A 107 -16.94 -16.11 14.02
N SER A 108 -17.94 -15.29 14.40
CA SER A 108 -19.09 -14.97 13.55
C SER A 108 -18.73 -13.89 12.53
N LEU A 109 -18.74 -14.27 11.25
CA LEU A 109 -18.49 -13.34 10.15
C LEU A 109 -19.53 -12.22 10.11
N GLN A 110 -20.78 -12.55 10.45
CA GLN A 110 -21.86 -11.57 10.48
C GLN A 110 -21.62 -10.47 11.53
N LYS A 111 -21.15 -10.86 12.72
CA LYS A 111 -20.82 -9.91 13.79
C LYS A 111 -19.65 -9.00 13.39
N GLN A 112 -18.59 -9.57 12.84
CA GLN A 112 -17.40 -8.82 12.43
C GLN A 112 -17.75 -7.77 11.36
N ILE A 113 -18.54 -8.14 10.34
CA ILE A 113 -18.93 -7.18 9.30
C ILE A 113 -19.86 -6.09 9.87
N LYS A 114 -20.79 -6.43 10.78
CA LYS A 114 -21.63 -5.44 11.48
C LYS A 114 -20.78 -4.42 12.22
N ASP A 115 -19.78 -4.87 12.98
CA ASP A 115 -18.89 -3.99 13.75
C ASP A 115 -18.15 -3.01 12.83
N VAL A 116 -17.70 -3.47 11.66
CA VAL A 116 -17.05 -2.61 10.64
C VAL A 116 -18.04 -1.60 10.04
N ILE A 117 -19.27 -2.02 9.72
CA ILE A 117 -20.31 -1.12 9.18
C ILE A 117 -20.63 -0.01 10.18
N PHE A 118 -20.79 -0.36 11.47
CA PHE A 118 -21.00 0.61 12.54
C PHE A 118 -19.80 1.55 12.72
N MET A 119 -18.57 1.01 12.71
CA MET A 119 -17.36 1.82 12.81
C MET A 119 -17.27 2.88 11.71
N LEU A 120 -17.77 2.57 10.51
CA LEU A 120 -17.75 3.45 9.37
C LEU A 120 -18.95 4.39 9.28
N GLU A 121 -19.94 4.30 10.17
CA GLU A 121 -21.23 5.02 10.13
C GLU A 121 -21.12 6.49 9.71
N TRP A 122 -20.19 7.21 10.33
CA TRP A 122 -19.99 8.62 10.04
C TRP A 122 -19.63 8.90 8.58
N LYS A 123 -18.84 8.02 7.93
CA LYS A 123 -18.36 8.21 6.55
C LYS A 123 -19.46 8.05 5.51
N TRP A 124 -20.38 7.10 5.70
CA TRP A 124 -21.46 6.88 4.74
C TRP A 124 -22.62 7.84 4.97
N ARG A 125 -22.88 8.25 6.22
CA ARG A 125 -23.82 9.34 6.50
C ARG A 125 -23.39 10.68 5.93
N GLU A 126 -22.11 11.04 6.03
CA GLU A 126 -21.58 12.28 5.44
C GLU A 126 -21.79 12.33 3.91
N LYS A 127 -21.81 11.16 3.26
CA LYS A 127 -21.97 11.01 1.82
C LYS A 127 -23.41 10.69 1.37
N ASP A 128 -24.36 10.71 2.30
CA ASP A 128 -25.77 10.33 2.07
C ASP A 128 -25.93 8.95 1.40
N ILE A 129 -25.08 7.99 1.81
CA ILE A 129 -25.09 6.61 1.31
C ILE A 129 -25.93 5.76 2.26
N ALA A 130 -26.89 5.00 1.73
CA ALA A 130 -27.60 3.95 2.47
C ALA A 130 -26.85 2.62 2.34
N VAL A 131 -26.62 1.93 3.46
CA VAL A 131 -26.03 0.59 3.49
C VAL A 131 -27.09 -0.41 3.90
N GLU A 132 -27.36 -1.37 3.02
CA GLU A 132 -28.18 -2.54 3.30
C GLU A 132 -27.26 -3.73 3.56
N PHE A 133 -27.58 -4.52 4.58
CA PHE A 133 -26.74 -5.62 5.04
C PHE A 133 -27.55 -6.92 5.07
N ASP A 134 -27.29 -7.78 4.08
CA ASP A 134 -27.82 -9.15 4.00
C ASP A 134 -26.64 -10.14 3.98
N VAL A 135 -26.31 -10.66 5.16
CA VAL A 135 -25.25 -11.67 5.32
C VAL A 135 -25.77 -12.81 6.18
N PRO A 136 -25.67 -14.06 5.70
CA PRO A 136 -26.07 -15.24 6.46
C PRO A 136 -25.21 -15.38 7.73
N ASP A 137 -25.78 -15.96 8.78
CA ASP A 137 -25.05 -16.24 10.01
C ASP A 137 -24.08 -17.42 9.77
N ILE A 138 -22.82 -17.08 9.47
CA ILE A 138 -21.75 -18.02 9.18
C ILE A 138 -20.63 -17.81 10.19
N THR A 139 -20.14 -18.92 10.71
CA THR A 139 -18.97 -18.97 11.58
C THR A 139 -17.79 -19.50 10.79
N ILE A 140 -16.64 -18.82 10.87
CA ILE A 140 -15.42 -19.19 10.15
C ILE A 140 -14.24 -19.32 11.11
N GLN A 141 -13.23 -20.09 10.70
CA GLN A 141 -11.95 -20.17 11.40
C GLN A 141 -10.95 -19.24 10.71
N GLY A 142 -10.41 -18.30 11.46
CA GLY A 142 -9.42 -17.35 10.97
C GLY A 142 -8.85 -16.52 12.11
N ASP A 143 -8.00 -15.57 11.75
CA ASP A 143 -7.55 -14.54 12.68
C ASP A 143 -8.63 -13.43 12.71
N GLU A 144 -9.30 -13.25 13.86
CA GLU A 144 -10.33 -12.19 14.07
C GLU A 144 -9.74 -10.98 14.79
#